data_AF-A0A928HFA0-F1
#
_entry.id   AF-A0A928HFA0-F1
#
_cell.length_a   1.000
_cell.length_b   1.000
_cell.length_c   1.000
_cell.angle_alpha   90.00
_cell.angle_beta   90.00
_cell.angle_gamma   90.00
#
_symmetry.space_group_name_H-M   'P 1'
#
loop_
_entity.id
_entity.type
_entity.pdbx_description
1 polymer ?
#
loop_
_entity_poly.entity_id
_entity_poly.type
_entity_poly.pdbx_seq_one_letter_code
_entity_poly.pdbx_strand_id
1 'polypeptide(L)'
;MSYSPSFCTVCGTPLGPNVQFCPNCGASIMKPQQGAYVPYSSAQQIVPHPEQLSIYYPTLPKGAFRSCITRWLIYAVLTFLCMIMGLAMADVNEEVGICFGFGMLAFLILGVISNIKFLHRCWRLIQDGHARTTPGKAIGFLFIPIFNIYWYFIVHYGLAIDLNSYARRYQIAVPRAPEGLVLTAIILTFIPFVNFFSIFFWIPALFSIAKTADAIQDARRP
;
A
#
# COMPACT_ATOMS: atom_id res chain seq x y z
N MET A 1 -15.51 -26.85 -27.73
CA MET A 1 -15.91 -26.97 -29.15
C MET A 1 -16.46 -25.63 -29.60
N SER A 2 -15.70 -24.87 -30.38
CA SER A 2 -16.09 -23.57 -30.91
C SER A 2 -16.98 -23.76 -32.14
N TYR A 3 -18.28 -23.50 -32.00
CA TYR A 3 -19.24 -23.53 -33.10
C TYR A 3 -18.96 -22.33 -34.02
N SER A 4 -18.51 -22.59 -35.25
CA SER A 4 -18.34 -21.54 -36.26
C SER A 4 -19.67 -21.31 -36.99
N PRO A 5 -20.16 -20.06 -37.09
CA PRO A 5 -21.41 -19.77 -37.79
C PRO A 5 -21.27 -20.07 -39.29
N SER A 6 -22.32 -20.61 -39.91
CA SER A 6 -22.37 -20.98 -41.33
C SER A 6 -22.41 -19.80 -42.30
N PHE A 7 -22.73 -18.59 -41.80
CA PHE A 7 -22.82 -17.36 -42.59
C PHE A 7 -22.15 -16.19 -41.88
N CYS A 8 -21.56 -15.27 -42.66
CA CYS A 8 -20.96 -14.04 -42.14
C CYS A 8 -22.04 -13.06 -41.67
N THR A 9 -21.92 -12.52 -40.46
CA THR A 9 -22.88 -11.57 -39.88
C THR A 9 -22.80 -10.16 -40.46
N VAL A 10 -21.75 -9.85 -41.24
CA VAL A 10 -21.54 -8.51 -41.82
C VAL A 10 -22.03 -8.46 -43.26
N CYS A 11 -21.71 -9.45 -44.08
CA CYS A 11 -22.03 -9.44 -45.52
C CYS A 11 -22.92 -10.60 -45.98
N GLY A 12 -23.31 -11.52 -45.08
CA GLY A 12 -24.21 -12.64 -45.40
C GLY A 12 -23.60 -13.77 -46.24
N THR A 13 -22.32 -13.69 -46.59
CA THR A 13 -21.66 -14.72 -47.42
C THR A 13 -21.52 -16.04 -46.64
N PRO A 14 -21.80 -17.21 -47.25
CA PRO A 14 -21.59 -18.51 -46.62
C PRO A 14 -20.12 -18.75 -46.31
N LEU A 15 -19.84 -19.30 -45.13
CA LEU A 15 -18.48 -19.54 -44.63
C LEU A 15 -18.13 -21.03 -44.72
N GLY A 16 -16.92 -21.33 -45.18
CA GLY A 16 -16.37 -22.68 -45.15
C GLY A 16 -15.97 -23.14 -43.74
N PRO A 17 -15.73 -24.44 -43.52
CA PRO A 17 -15.30 -24.94 -42.22
C PRO A 17 -13.95 -24.32 -41.79
N ASN A 18 -13.86 -23.88 -40.53
CA ASN A 18 -12.65 -23.33 -39.89
C ASN A 18 -12.02 -22.05 -40.49
N VAL A 19 -12.81 -21.18 -41.15
CA VAL A 19 -12.30 -19.88 -41.61
C VAL A 19 -12.27 -18.84 -40.47
N GLN A 20 -11.11 -18.20 -40.25
CA GLN A 20 -10.95 -17.18 -39.19
C GLN A 20 -11.46 -15.79 -39.62
N PHE A 21 -11.46 -15.53 -40.93
CA PHE A 21 -11.90 -14.27 -41.55
C PHE A 21 -12.80 -14.56 -42.74
N CYS A 22 -13.77 -13.69 -43.00
CA CYS A 22 -14.63 -13.77 -44.17
C CYS A 22 -13.82 -13.43 -45.43
N PRO A 23 -13.77 -14.29 -46.45
CA PRO A 23 -13.01 -14.04 -47.68
C PRO A 23 -13.58 -12.91 -48.54
N ASN A 24 -14.85 -12.55 -48.33
CA ASN A 24 -15.52 -11.52 -49.13
C ASN A 24 -15.37 -10.11 -48.52
N CYS A 25 -15.62 -9.96 -47.21
CA CYS A 25 -15.61 -8.64 -46.55
C CYS A 25 -14.46 -8.44 -45.55
N GLY A 26 -13.64 -9.45 -45.29
CA GLY A 26 -12.54 -9.39 -44.33
C GLY A 26 -12.95 -9.42 -42.85
N ALA A 27 -14.25 -9.52 -42.53
CA ALA A 27 -14.71 -9.55 -41.14
C ALA A 27 -14.19 -10.79 -40.39
N SER A 28 -13.65 -10.59 -39.18
CA SER A 28 -13.23 -11.69 -38.32
C SER A 28 -14.43 -12.46 -37.80
N ILE A 29 -14.39 -13.79 -37.91
CA ILE A 29 -15.47 -14.70 -37.49
C ILE A 29 -15.19 -15.25 -36.07
N MET A 30 -13.94 -15.17 -35.61
CA MET A 30 -13.59 -15.50 -34.23
C MET A 30 -13.95 -14.34 -33.31
N LYS A 31 -15.08 -14.45 -32.61
CA LYS A 31 -15.22 -13.69 -31.35
C LYS A 31 -14.15 -14.23 -30.39
N PRO A 32 -13.30 -13.37 -29.80
CA PRO A 32 -12.36 -13.82 -28.78
C PRO A 32 -13.13 -14.58 -27.71
N GLN A 33 -12.66 -15.78 -27.37
CA GLN A 33 -13.18 -16.48 -26.20
C GLN A 33 -13.08 -15.53 -25.02
N GLN A 34 -14.18 -15.37 -24.30
CA GLN A 34 -14.28 -14.58 -23.07
C GLN A 34 -13.40 -15.20 -21.98
N GLY A 35 -12.08 -15.13 -22.12
CA GLY A 35 -11.20 -14.90 -20.99
C GLY A 35 -11.38 -13.43 -20.65
N ALA A 36 -12.11 -13.17 -19.57
CA ALA A 36 -12.56 -11.84 -19.17
C ALA A 36 -11.44 -10.79 -19.23
N TYR A 37 -11.39 -10.02 -20.31
CA TYR A 37 -10.75 -8.72 -20.29
C TYR A 37 -11.63 -7.82 -19.42
N VAL A 38 -11.24 -7.66 -18.17
CA VAL A 38 -11.83 -6.71 -17.23
C VAL A 38 -11.26 -5.33 -17.62
N PRO A 39 -12.06 -4.41 -18.19
CA PRO A 39 -11.56 -3.08 -18.50
C PRO A 39 -11.06 -2.44 -17.21
N TYR A 40 -9.88 -1.80 -17.27
CA TYR A 40 -9.21 -1.18 -16.11
C TYR A 40 -10.13 -0.25 -15.29
N SER A 41 -11.17 0.33 -15.91
CA SER A 41 -12.18 1.16 -15.25
C SER A 41 -13.09 0.42 -14.26
N SER A 42 -13.13 -0.92 -14.30
CA SER A 42 -13.90 -1.76 -13.36
C SER A 42 -13.07 -2.31 -12.20
N ALA A 43 -11.76 -2.07 -12.17
CA ALA A 43 -10.89 -2.43 -11.06
C ALA A 43 -11.08 -1.56 -9.80
N GLN A 44 -12.08 -0.67 -9.77
CA GLN A 44 -12.32 0.22 -8.63
C GLN A 44 -13.47 -0.15 -7.70
N GLN A 45 -14.36 -1.09 -8.01
CA GLN A 45 -15.42 -1.47 -7.06
C GLN A 45 -15.84 -2.93 -7.21
N ILE A 46 -14.95 -3.86 -6.86
CA ILE A 46 -15.40 -5.17 -6.36
C ILE A 46 -14.97 -5.18 -4.90
N VAL A 47 -15.86 -4.70 -4.03
CA VAL A 47 -15.71 -4.90 -2.58
C VAL A 47 -16.19 -6.33 -2.35
N PRO A 48 -15.30 -7.29 -2.04
CA PRO A 48 -15.75 -8.64 -1.73
C PRO A 48 -16.69 -8.57 -0.54
N HIS A 49 -17.76 -9.39 -0.56
CA HIS A 49 -18.66 -9.55 0.58
C HIS A 49 -17.82 -9.78 1.87
N PRO A 50 -18.19 -9.23 3.04
CA PRO A 50 -17.38 -9.27 4.26
C PRO A 50 -16.84 -10.67 4.62
N GLU A 51 -17.57 -11.72 4.23
CA GLU A 51 -17.23 -13.14 4.37
C GLU A 51 -16.10 -13.61 3.43
N GLN A 52 -15.98 -13.06 2.22
CA GLN A 52 -14.87 -13.35 1.29
C GLN A 52 -13.58 -12.62 1.71
N LEU A 53 -13.70 -11.55 2.49
CA LEU A 53 -12.55 -10.76 2.95
C LEU A 53 -11.71 -11.50 3.99
N SER A 54 -12.29 -12.44 4.76
CA SER A 54 -11.55 -13.25 5.73
C SER A 54 -10.72 -14.36 5.07
N ILE A 55 -11.18 -14.90 3.94
CA ILE A 55 -10.50 -15.98 3.21
C ILE A 55 -9.22 -15.48 2.52
N TYR A 56 -9.25 -14.26 1.98
CA TYR A 56 -8.11 -13.69 1.27
C TYR A 56 -7.11 -12.95 2.18
N TYR A 57 -7.54 -12.50 3.38
CA TYR A 57 -6.68 -11.78 4.32
C TYR A 57 -6.62 -12.48 5.69
N PRO A 58 -5.58 -13.29 5.96
CA PRO A 58 -5.47 -13.98 7.23
C PRO A 58 -5.37 -12.97 8.39
N THR A 59 -6.04 -13.30 9.50
CA THR A 59 -5.92 -12.57 10.77
C THR A 59 -4.47 -12.59 11.23
N LEU A 60 -3.89 -11.41 11.49
CA LEU A 60 -2.51 -11.31 11.95
C LEU A 60 -2.36 -11.74 13.43
N PRO A 61 -1.16 -12.14 13.88
CA PRO A 61 -0.92 -12.39 15.29
C PRO A 61 -1.18 -11.13 16.15
N LYS A 62 -1.47 -11.30 17.44
CA LYS A 62 -1.66 -10.17 18.37
C LYS A 62 -0.42 -9.28 18.38
N GLY A 63 -0.63 -7.96 18.29
CA GLY A 63 0.45 -6.98 18.29
C GLY A 63 1.28 -6.93 17.00
N ALA A 64 0.79 -7.51 15.89
CA ALA A 64 1.52 -7.50 14.63
C ALA A 64 1.82 -6.09 14.11
N PHE A 65 0.96 -5.11 14.43
CA PHE A 65 1.20 -3.71 14.05
C PHE A 65 2.27 -3.08 14.94
N ARG A 66 2.20 -3.28 16.26
CA ARG A 66 3.27 -2.88 17.19
C ARG A 66 4.63 -3.45 16.80
N SER A 67 4.71 -4.74 16.45
CA SER A 67 5.97 -5.35 16.01
C SER A 67 6.55 -4.72 14.74
N CYS A 68 5.72 -4.18 13.84
CA CYS A 68 6.24 -3.43 12.69
C CYS A 68 6.88 -2.11 13.12
N ILE A 69 6.26 -1.38 14.05
CA ILE A 69 6.80 -0.12 14.56
C ILE A 69 8.06 -0.37 15.38
N THR A 70 8.08 -1.38 16.26
CA THR A 70 9.27 -1.73 17.04
C THR A 70 10.46 -2.01 16.13
N ARG A 71 10.27 -2.80 15.04
CA ARG A 71 11.32 -3.04 14.05
C ARG A 71 11.76 -1.75 13.34
N TRP A 72 10.81 -0.91 12.93
CA TRP A 72 11.13 0.37 12.32
C TRP A 72 11.98 1.27 13.23
N LEU A 73 11.65 1.33 14.53
CA LEU A 73 12.43 2.07 15.52
C LEU A 73 13.83 1.51 15.71
N ILE A 74 13.97 0.18 15.76
CA ILE A 74 15.29 -0.47 15.83
C ILE A 74 16.14 -0.06 14.63
N TYR A 75 15.60 -0.14 13.41
CA TYR A 75 16.34 0.28 12.22
C TYR A 75 16.65 1.78 12.20
N ALA A 76 15.75 2.63 12.71
CA ALA A 76 16.01 4.07 12.84
C ALA A 76 17.16 4.35 13.82
N VAL A 77 17.19 3.67 14.97
CA VAL A 77 18.29 3.80 15.95
C VAL A 77 19.59 3.27 15.38
N LEU A 78 19.60 2.10 14.74
CA LEU A 78 20.79 1.53 14.10
C LEU A 78 21.34 2.45 13.00
N THR A 79 20.45 3.04 12.19
CA THR A 79 20.84 4.03 11.18
C THR A 79 21.52 5.23 11.83
N PHE A 80 20.95 5.78 12.90
CA PHE A 80 21.52 6.92 13.61
C PHE A 80 22.89 6.58 14.22
N LEU A 81 23.04 5.40 14.82
CA LEU A 81 24.32 4.92 15.34
C LEU A 81 25.37 4.77 14.24
N CYS A 82 25.02 4.18 13.10
CA CYS A 82 25.91 4.09 11.94
C CYS A 82 26.33 5.48 11.42
N MET A 83 25.41 6.44 11.41
CA MET A 83 25.72 7.82 11.02
C MET A 83 26.73 8.46 11.96
N ILE A 84 26.52 8.37 13.28
CA ILE A 84 27.44 8.95 14.29
C ILE A 84 28.82 8.29 14.23
N MET A 85 28.87 6.95 14.15
CA MET A 85 30.15 6.23 14.07
C MET A 85 30.86 6.47 12.74
N GLY A 86 30.11 6.56 11.63
CA GLY A 86 30.67 6.90 10.32
C GLY A 86 31.31 8.28 10.32
N LEU A 87 30.66 9.29 10.92
CA LEU A 87 31.22 10.62 11.07
C LEU A 87 32.45 10.64 11.98
N ALA A 88 32.44 9.88 13.08
CA ALA A 88 33.58 9.82 14.01
C ALA A 88 34.82 9.13 13.40
N MET A 89 34.62 8.14 12.54
CA MET A 89 35.71 7.36 11.93
C MET A 89 36.18 7.93 10.59
N ALA A 90 35.46 8.89 9.99
CA ALA A 90 35.77 9.45 8.67
C ALA A 90 37.19 10.03 8.57
N ASP A 91 37.66 10.69 9.63
CA ASP A 91 39.00 11.31 9.65
C ASP A 91 40.11 10.35 10.15
N VAL A 92 39.73 9.24 10.81
CA VAL A 92 40.67 8.29 11.42
C VAL A 92 41.01 7.15 10.46
N ASN A 93 40.00 6.59 9.81
CA ASN A 93 40.14 5.46 8.90
C ASN A 93 39.01 5.48 7.86
N GLU A 94 39.35 5.89 6.64
CA GLU A 94 38.42 6.03 5.53
C GLU A 94 37.70 4.71 5.21
N GLU A 95 38.39 3.57 5.22
CA GLU A 95 37.80 2.25 4.96
C GLU A 95 36.73 1.88 5.98
N VAL A 96 36.98 2.20 7.25
CA VAL A 96 36.01 1.98 8.35
C VAL A 96 34.83 2.93 8.23
N GLY A 97 35.06 4.21 7.88
CA GLY A 97 34.00 5.17 7.60
C GLY A 97 33.07 4.71 6.48
N ILE A 98 33.62 4.19 5.38
CA ILE A 98 32.86 3.61 4.26
C ILE A 98 32.01 2.42 4.71
N CYS A 99 32.55 1.53 5.55
CA CYS A 99 31.80 0.40 6.11
C CYS A 99 30.54 0.86 6.88
N PHE A 100 30.66 1.91 7.71
CA PHE A 100 29.51 2.49 8.41
C PHE A 100 28.51 3.15 7.45
N GLY A 101 28.99 3.74 6.35
CA GLY A 101 28.13 4.26 5.27
C GLY A 101 27.26 3.17 4.63
N PHE A 102 27.83 2.00 4.32
CA PHE A 102 27.05 0.85 3.83
C PHE A 102 26.06 0.32 4.86
N GLY A 103 26.47 0.27 6.14
CA GLY A 103 25.58 -0.10 7.24
C GLY A 103 24.38 0.85 7.37
N MET A 104 24.63 2.16 7.29
CA MET A 104 23.59 3.20 7.30
C MET A 104 22.61 2.99 6.14
N LEU A 105 23.10 2.79 4.92
CA LEU A 105 22.26 2.54 3.75
C LEU A 105 21.40 1.27 3.92
N ALA A 106 21.99 0.19 4.42
CA ALA A 106 21.27 -1.07 4.65
C ALA A 106 20.14 -0.90 5.68
N PHE A 107 20.39 -0.23 6.81
CA PHE A 107 19.36 0.00 7.84
C PHE A 107 18.28 0.98 7.38
N LEU A 108 18.61 1.99 6.57
CA LEU A 108 17.62 2.86 5.93
C LEU A 108 16.66 2.05 5.04
N ILE A 109 17.19 1.17 4.19
CA ILE A 109 16.38 0.32 3.31
C ILE A 109 15.46 -0.59 4.13
N LEU A 110 15.98 -1.25 5.17
CA LEU A 110 15.18 -2.10 6.06
C LEU A 110 14.10 -1.32 6.81
N GLY A 111 14.40 -0.08 7.21
CA GLY A 111 13.45 0.86 7.79
C GLY A 111 12.31 1.20 6.82
N VAL A 112 12.63 1.57 5.58
CA VAL A 112 11.64 1.89 4.54
C VAL A 112 10.75 0.67 4.24
N ILE A 113 11.34 -0.52 4.08
CA ILE A 113 10.58 -1.77 3.86
C ILE A 113 9.62 -2.02 5.04
N SER A 114 10.08 -1.81 6.28
CA SER A 114 9.26 -2.00 7.47
C SER A 114 8.09 -1.00 7.52
N ASN A 115 8.33 0.25 7.14
CA ASN A 115 7.30 1.29 7.05
C ASN A 115 6.26 0.97 5.97
N ILE A 116 6.68 0.57 4.76
CA ILE A 116 5.80 0.15 3.68
C ILE A 116 4.94 -1.04 4.11
N LYS A 117 5.54 -2.06 4.73
CA LYS A 117 4.81 -3.23 5.24
C LYS A 117 3.78 -2.85 6.30
N PHE A 118 4.11 -1.90 7.17
CA PHE A 118 3.17 -1.37 8.17
C PHE A 118 1.98 -0.68 7.50
N LEU A 119 2.23 0.31 6.65
CA LEU A 119 1.21 1.07 5.96
C LEU A 119 0.30 0.17 5.11
N HIS A 120 0.90 -0.76 4.35
CA HIS A 120 0.16 -1.71 3.54
C HIS A 120 -0.80 -2.55 4.40
N ARG A 121 -0.37 -3.03 5.57
CA ARG A 121 -1.22 -3.79 6.49
C ARG A 121 -2.35 -2.94 7.05
N CYS A 122 -2.08 -1.68 7.41
CA CYS A 122 -3.10 -0.77 7.94
C CYS A 122 -4.17 -0.48 6.88
N TRP A 123 -3.75 -0.14 5.66
CA TRP A 123 -4.69 0.09 4.55
C TRP A 123 -5.51 -1.14 4.20
N ARG A 124 -4.92 -2.33 4.29
CA ARG A 124 -5.61 -3.60 4.05
C ARG A 124 -6.66 -3.92 5.12
N LEU A 125 -6.44 -3.50 6.37
CA LEU A 125 -7.36 -3.75 7.49
C LEU A 125 -8.73 -3.10 7.29
N ILE A 126 -8.74 -1.90 6.72
CA ILE A 126 -9.93 -1.04 6.60
C ILE A 126 -10.63 -1.12 5.23
N GLN A 127 -10.37 -2.16 4.43
CA GLN A 127 -10.99 -2.33 3.10
C GLN A 127 -12.44 -2.85 3.21
N ASP A 128 -13.36 -1.98 3.61
CA ASP A 128 -14.82 -2.22 3.74
C ASP A 128 -15.65 -1.59 2.61
N GLY A 129 -15.00 -1.20 1.51
CA GLY A 129 -15.64 -0.51 0.40
C GLY A 129 -15.83 1.00 0.57
N HIS A 130 -15.61 1.53 1.77
CA HIS A 130 -15.69 2.97 2.07
C HIS A 130 -14.29 3.61 2.19
N ALA A 131 -13.22 2.81 2.11
CA ALA A 131 -11.85 3.31 2.12
C ALA A 131 -11.54 4.13 0.86
N ARG A 132 -10.84 5.26 1.03
CA ARG A 132 -10.54 6.19 -0.08
C ARG A 132 -9.60 5.62 -1.14
N THR A 133 -8.78 4.62 -0.77
CA THR A 133 -7.78 4.02 -1.64
C THR A 133 -7.54 2.56 -1.26
N THR A 134 -7.00 1.80 -2.22
CA THR A 134 -6.53 0.43 -1.99
C THR A 134 -5.09 0.44 -1.45
N PRO A 135 -4.67 -0.59 -0.70
CA PRO A 135 -3.31 -0.69 -0.16
C PRO A 135 -2.23 -0.66 -1.25
N GLY A 136 -2.51 -1.27 -2.42
CA GLY A 136 -1.58 -1.24 -3.56
C GLY A 136 -1.39 0.17 -4.13
N LYS A 137 -2.47 0.93 -4.35
CA LYS A 137 -2.40 2.33 -4.82
C LYS A 137 -1.73 3.24 -3.79
N ALA A 138 -2.08 3.06 -2.52
CA ALA A 138 -1.51 3.81 -1.40
C ALA A 138 0.03 3.74 -1.41
N ILE A 139 0.60 2.53 -1.50
CA ILE A 139 2.05 2.35 -1.50
C ILE A 139 2.67 2.67 -2.86
N GLY A 140 2.07 2.20 -3.96
CA GLY A 140 2.66 2.32 -5.29
C GLY A 140 2.88 3.77 -5.72
N PHE A 141 1.95 4.67 -5.39
CA PHE A 141 2.08 6.07 -5.77
C PHE A 141 3.04 6.89 -4.91
N LEU A 142 3.55 6.35 -3.80
CA LEU A 142 4.66 6.97 -3.07
C LEU A 142 5.99 6.91 -3.84
N PHE A 143 6.10 6.03 -4.84
CA PHE A 143 7.29 5.88 -5.68
C PHE A 143 7.30 6.82 -6.89
N ILE A 144 6.20 7.54 -7.15
CA ILE A 144 6.13 8.49 -8.27
C ILE A 144 6.75 9.82 -7.83
N PRO A 145 7.85 10.28 -8.43
CA PRO A 145 8.47 11.54 -8.05
C PRO A 145 7.49 12.72 -8.11
N ILE A 146 7.60 13.66 -7.15
CA ILE A 146 6.75 14.86 -6.99
C ILE A 146 5.30 14.53 -6.59
N PHE A 147 4.65 13.60 -7.29
CA PHE A 147 3.32 13.13 -6.97
C PHE A 147 3.25 12.39 -5.63
N ASN A 148 4.39 11.82 -5.19
CA ASN A 148 4.54 11.21 -3.88
C ASN A 148 4.21 12.17 -2.73
N ILE A 149 4.43 13.48 -2.87
CA ILE A 149 4.12 14.47 -1.82
C ILE A 149 2.63 14.46 -1.51
N TYR A 150 1.79 14.57 -2.56
CA TYR A 150 0.34 14.48 -2.43
C TYR A 150 -0.11 13.13 -1.84
N TRP A 151 0.48 12.04 -2.33
CA TRP A 151 0.16 10.70 -1.81
C TRP A 151 0.61 10.48 -0.38
N TYR A 152 1.65 11.17 0.07
CA TYR A 152 2.10 11.10 1.44
C TYR A 152 1.01 11.58 2.42
N PHE A 153 0.24 12.61 2.06
CA PHE A 153 -0.96 13.04 2.79
C PHE A 153 -2.05 11.97 2.76
N ILE A 154 -2.36 11.41 1.60
CA ILE A 154 -3.39 10.37 1.49
C ILE A 154 -3.04 9.17 2.37
N VAL A 155 -1.80 8.67 2.25
CA VAL A 155 -1.36 7.41 2.86
C VAL A 155 -1.28 7.49 4.37
N HIS A 156 -0.89 8.63 4.93
CA HIS A 156 -0.70 8.79 6.36
C HIS A 156 -1.89 9.51 7.02
N TYR A 157 -2.17 10.76 6.62
CA TYR A 157 -3.26 11.54 7.19
C TYR A 157 -4.63 10.94 6.84
N GLY A 158 -4.80 10.54 5.57
CA GLY A 158 -6.03 9.85 5.14
C GLY A 158 -6.25 8.52 5.84
N LEU A 159 -5.18 7.78 6.17
CA LEU A 159 -5.28 6.53 6.94
C LEU A 159 -5.81 6.77 8.35
N ALA A 160 -5.37 7.83 9.03
CA ALA A 160 -5.87 8.16 10.37
C ALA A 160 -7.37 8.45 10.37
N ILE A 161 -7.84 9.24 9.39
CA ILE A 161 -9.27 9.54 9.21
C ILE A 161 -10.06 8.27 8.90
N ASP A 162 -9.56 7.42 8.00
CA ASP A 162 -10.29 6.24 7.57
C ASP A 162 -10.33 5.17 8.67
N LEU A 163 -9.28 5.03 9.50
CA LEU A 163 -9.30 4.21 10.71
C LEU A 163 -10.36 4.68 11.71
N ASN A 164 -10.41 5.99 11.99
CA ASN A 164 -11.40 6.57 12.89
C ASN A 164 -12.82 6.40 12.34
N SER A 165 -12.99 6.55 11.03
CA SER A 165 -14.29 6.42 10.36
C SER A 165 -14.75 4.96 10.32
N TYR A 166 -13.84 4.02 10.07
CA TYR A 166 -14.09 2.59 10.16
C TYR A 166 -14.56 2.22 11.57
N ALA A 167 -13.82 2.65 12.60
CA ALA A 167 -14.20 2.39 14.00
C ALA A 167 -15.59 2.95 14.35
N ARG A 168 -15.93 4.14 13.85
CA ARG A 168 -17.27 4.74 14.04
C ARG A 168 -18.37 3.93 13.34
N ARG A 169 -18.15 3.49 12.09
CA ARG A 169 -19.13 2.73 11.31
C ARG A 169 -19.49 1.41 11.99
N TYR A 170 -18.50 0.71 12.51
CA TYR A 170 -18.66 -0.58 13.18
C TYR A 170 -18.82 -0.47 14.70
N GLN A 171 -18.99 0.75 15.24
CA GLN A 171 -19.17 1.00 16.69
C GLN A 171 -18.09 0.35 17.56
N ILE A 172 -16.85 0.25 17.06
CA ILE A 172 -15.74 -0.39 17.76
C ILE A 172 -15.11 0.61 18.72
N ALA A 173 -15.10 0.28 20.02
CA ALA A 173 -14.46 1.08 21.05
C ALA A 173 -12.92 0.98 20.94
N VAL A 174 -12.31 1.84 20.14
CA VAL A 174 -10.85 1.91 19.95
C VAL A 174 -10.29 3.30 20.26
N PRO A 175 -9.00 3.40 20.65
CA PRO A 175 -8.31 4.68 20.72
C PRO A 175 -8.37 5.38 19.36
N ARG A 176 -8.66 6.69 19.36
CA ARG A 176 -8.68 7.48 18.12
C ARG A 176 -7.27 7.70 17.58
N ALA A 177 -7.10 7.48 16.29
CA ALA A 177 -5.88 7.85 15.58
C ALA A 177 -5.74 9.39 15.57
N PRO A 178 -4.56 9.96 15.89
CA PRO A 178 -4.37 11.38 16.10
C PRO A 178 -4.16 12.09 14.76
N GLU A 179 -5.25 12.51 14.12
CA GLU A 179 -5.26 13.15 12.80
C GLU A 179 -4.36 14.39 12.74
N GLY A 180 -4.46 15.30 13.72
CA GLY A 180 -3.67 16.53 13.76
C GLY A 180 -2.17 16.29 13.97
N LEU A 181 -1.81 15.26 14.75
CA LEU A 181 -0.42 14.90 14.99
C LEU A 181 0.23 14.35 13.71
N VAL A 182 -0.50 13.52 12.97
CA VAL A 182 -0.06 12.99 11.67
C VAL A 182 0.10 14.13 10.66
N LEU A 183 -0.88 15.04 10.59
CA LEU A 183 -0.80 16.19 9.68
C LEU A 183 0.43 17.07 9.98
N THR A 184 0.67 17.35 11.26
CA THR A 184 1.84 18.11 11.72
C THR A 184 3.13 17.40 11.32
N ALA A 185 3.22 16.09 11.55
CA ALA A 185 4.39 15.29 11.19
C ALA A 185 4.69 15.37 9.68
N ILE A 186 3.67 15.27 8.83
CA ILE A 186 3.81 15.37 7.37
C ILE A 186 4.32 16.75 6.95
N ILE A 187 3.72 17.83 7.46
CA ILE A 187 4.13 19.20 7.10
C ILE A 187 5.60 19.41 7.46
N LEU A 188 6.01 19.03 8.67
CA LEU A 188 7.40 19.17 9.12
C LEU A 188 8.38 18.34 8.27
N THR A 189 7.97 17.16 7.77
CA THR A 189 8.83 16.30 6.93
C THR A 189 9.24 16.96 5.62
N PHE A 190 8.39 17.82 5.03
CA PHE A 190 8.68 18.45 3.73
C PHE A 190 9.36 19.82 3.85
N ILE A 191 9.52 20.37 5.05
CA ILE A 191 10.23 21.62 5.27
C ILE A 191 11.73 21.32 5.48
N PRO A 192 12.63 21.81 4.60
CA PRO A 192 14.07 21.61 4.77
C PRO A 192 14.56 22.08 6.14
N PHE A 193 15.52 21.36 6.73
CA PHE A 193 16.10 21.60 8.06
C PHE A 193 15.15 21.39 9.24
N VAL A 194 13.84 21.61 9.06
CA VAL A 194 12.83 21.33 10.08
C VAL A 194 12.44 19.85 10.09
N ASN A 195 12.66 19.15 8.98
CA ASN A 195 12.42 17.71 8.82
C ASN A 195 13.08 16.83 9.90
N PHE A 196 14.22 17.24 10.47
CA PHE A 196 14.85 16.52 11.58
C PHE A 196 13.96 16.43 12.81
N PHE A 197 13.13 17.45 13.08
CA PHE A 197 12.19 17.46 14.20
C PHE A 197 10.91 16.67 13.91
N SER A 198 10.63 16.32 12.66
CA SER A 198 9.42 15.56 12.31
C SER A 198 9.39 14.19 12.99
N ILE A 199 10.55 13.60 13.32
CA ILE A 199 10.66 12.32 14.03
C ILE A 199 9.92 12.32 15.37
N PHE A 200 9.93 13.45 16.10
CA PHE A 200 9.25 13.60 17.40
C PHE A 200 7.73 13.53 17.28
N PHE A 201 7.19 13.83 16.09
CA PHE A 201 5.76 13.74 15.80
C PHE A 201 5.42 12.40 15.15
N TRP A 202 6.29 11.87 14.29
CA TRP A 202 6.10 10.57 13.63
C TRP A 202 6.04 9.41 14.60
N ILE A 203 6.94 9.35 15.58
CA ILE A 203 6.99 8.26 16.56
C ILE A 203 5.64 8.10 17.30
N PRO A 204 5.13 9.12 18.03
CA PRO A 204 3.85 9.00 18.72
C PRO A 204 2.67 8.81 17.77
N ALA A 205 2.69 9.43 16.59
CA ALA A 205 1.64 9.27 15.58
C ALA A 205 1.53 7.81 15.10
N LEU A 206 2.64 7.20 14.70
CA LEU A 206 2.67 5.81 14.26
C LEU A 206 2.27 4.87 15.38
N PHE A 207 2.78 5.06 16.60
CA PHE A 207 2.40 4.25 17.76
C PHE A 207 0.89 4.28 18.02
N SER A 208 0.29 5.46 17.94
CA SER A 208 -1.15 5.61 18.13
C SER A 208 -1.93 4.92 17.01
N ILE A 209 -1.51 5.09 15.75
CA ILE A 209 -2.10 4.38 14.59
C ILE A 209 -2.01 2.87 14.77
N ALA A 210 -0.85 2.32 15.18
CA ALA A 210 -0.72 0.88 15.41
C ALA A 210 -1.61 0.40 16.55
N LYS A 211 -1.75 1.17 17.63
CA LYS A 211 -2.63 0.82 18.74
C LYS A 211 -4.10 0.77 18.29
N THR A 212 -4.54 1.74 17.49
CA THR A 212 -5.87 1.74 16.88
C THR A 212 -6.06 0.54 15.94
N ALA A 213 -5.07 0.26 15.08
CA ALA A 213 -5.12 -0.85 14.14
C ALA A 213 -5.15 -2.23 14.84
N ASP A 214 -4.31 -2.44 15.86
CA ASP A 214 -4.34 -3.66 16.68
C ASP A 214 -5.70 -3.82 17.37
N ALA A 215 -6.28 -2.75 17.92
CA ALA A 215 -7.58 -2.80 18.59
C ALA A 215 -8.73 -3.13 17.62
N ILE A 216 -8.74 -2.55 16.42
CA ILE A 216 -9.69 -2.90 15.36
C ILE A 216 -9.53 -4.37 14.96
N GLN A 217 -8.28 -4.81 14.81
CA GLN A 217 -8.00 -6.18 14.42
C GLN A 217 -8.45 -7.19 15.48
N ASP A 218 -8.25 -6.86 16.76
CA ASP A 218 -8.68 -7.70 17.89
C ASP A 218 -10.20 -7.76 18.01
N ALA A 219 -10.90 -6.66 17.75
CA ALA A 219 -12.37 -6.64 17.70
C ALA A 219 -12.96 -7.47 16.54
N ARG A 220 -12.17 -7.74 15.50
CA ARG A 220 -12.57 -8.54 14.34
C ARG A 220 -12.27 -10.04 14.50
N ARG A 221 -11.58 -10.43 15.57
CA ARG A 221 -11.35 -11.86 15.83
C ARG A 221 -12.69 -12.51 16.19
N PRO A 222 -13.01 -13.69 15.62
CA PRO A 222 -14.18 -14.47 16.01
C PRO A 222 -14.09 -14.95 17.46
#